data_AF-A0A1V5CDS7-F1
#
_entry.id   AF-A0A1V5CDS7-F1
#
_cell.length_a   1.000
_cell.length_b   1.000
_cell.length_c   1.000
_cell.angle_alpha   90.00
_cell.angle_beta   90.00
_cell.angle_gamma   90.00
#
_symmetry.space_group_name_H-M   'P 1'
#
loop_
_entity.id
_entity.type
_entity.pdbx_description
1 polymer ?
#
loop_
_entity_poly.entity_id
_entity_poly.type
_entity_poly.pdbx_seq_one_letter_code
_entity_poly.pdbx_strand_id
1 'polypeptide(L)'
;MTDTPMNPMNQAMNPTEPLKPNTSGMLRLFVYGTLKRGFWNHDRFCRGVLAVEDALVRGRLFETSSGIPVLQVPEEDILAVGTTNPLADVATQAHVTARVSNPEPTRDRLPKKGTGAPWDSVYGELLTFDDPESRLPAIDRLEGFHPGAPCLYRRVLVPVRINGTVLPAWLYVGEDPSSGSLKPLGKSIWAR
;
A
#
# COMPACT_ATOMS: atom_id res chain seq x y z
N MET A 1 52.63 12.87 34.15
CA MET A 1 52.15 11.50 34.36
C MET A 1 51.32 11.48 35.62
N THR A 2 50.00 11.43 35.45
CA THR A 2 49.05 10.64 36.26
C THR A 2 47.67 10.89 35.64
N ASP A 3 47.21 9.87 34.90
CA ASP A 3 45.87 9.70 34.37
C ASP A 3 44.81 9.78 35.47
N THR A 4 43.72 10.50 35.19
CA THR A 4 42.46 10.37 35.91
C THR A 4 41.51 9.55 35.04
N PRO A 5 40.95 8.42 35.51
CA PRO A 5 40.18 7.53 34.65
C PRO A 5 38.76 8.02 34.38
N MET A 6 38.34 7.71 33.16
CA MET A 6 37.06 7.97 32.49
C MET A 6 35.92 7.18 33.13
N ASN A 7 34.79 7.85 33.39
CA ASN A 7 33.53 7.26 33.81
C ASN A 7 32.82 6.58 32.61
N PRO A 8 32.60 5.26 32.59
CA PRO A 8 31.80 4.65 31.53
C PRO A 8 30.31 4.81 31.84
N MET A 9 29.62 5.58 31.00
CA MET A 9 28.18 5.75 31.03
C MET A 9 27.50 4.43 30.59
N ASN A 10 27.25 3.54 31.54
CA ASN A 10 26.37 2.39 31.35
C ASN A 10 24.92 2.89 31.24
N GLN A 11 24.47 3.19 30.01
CA GLN A 11 23.03 3.15 29.71
C GLN A 11 22.61 1.68 29.66
N ALA A 12 22.12 1.18 30.79
CA ALA A 12 21.46 -0.11 30.88
C ALA A 12 20.23 -0.11 29.96
N MET A 13 20.26 -0.94 28.92
CA MET A 13 19.07 -1.25 28.13
C MET A 13 18.09 -2.01 29.03
N ASN A 14 16.88 -1.47 29.15
CA ASN A 14 15.81 -2.05 29.97
C ASN A 14 15.22 -3.28 29.24
N PRO A 15 15.31 -4.52 29.77
CA PRO A 15 14.98 -5.74 29.01
C PRO A 15 13.48 -6.03 28.79
N THR A 16 12.58 -5.09 29.08
CA THR A 16 11.13 -5.42 29.23
C THR A 16 10.20 -4.64 28.29
N GLU A 17 10.72 -3.95 27.27
CA GLU A 17 9.87 -3.58 26.14
C GLU A 17 9.83 -4.75 25.16
N PRO A 18 8.64 -5.27 24.78
CA PRO A 18 8.56 -6.16 23.63
C PRO A 18 9.16 -5.40 22.45
N LEU A 19 10.16 -5.97 21.77
CA LEU A 19 10.65 -5.44 20.50
C LEU A 19 9.43 -5.24 19.62
N LYS A 20 9.01 -3.99 19.43
CA LYS A 20 8.09 -3.66 18.34
C LYS A 20 8.82 -4.16 17.10
N PRO A 21 8.26 -5.11 16.33
CA PRO A 21 8.87 -5.45 15.06
C PRO A 21 9.07 -4.13 14.32
N ASN A 22 10.28 -3.93 13.80
CA ASN A 22 10.71 -2.75 13.08
C ASN A 22 9.98 -2.66 11.73
N THR A 23 8.65 -2.52 11.78
CA THR A 23 7.75 -2.41 10.61
C THR A 23 7.98 -1.14 9.79
N SER A 24 8.84 -0.23 10.26
CA SER A 24 9.19 1.00 9.54
C SER A 24 9.96 0.75 8.24
N GLY A 25 10.64 -0.39 8.12
CA GLY A 25 11.31 -0.82 6.88
C GLY A 25 10.49 -1.78 6.02
N MET A 26 9.29 -2.17 6.49
CA MET A 26 8.47 -3.17 5.81
C MET A 26 7.58 -2.52 4.76
N LEU A 27 7.55 -3.11 3.57
CA LEU A 27 6.63 -2.75 2.52
C LEU A 27 5.27 -3.39 2.78
N ARG A 28 4.20 -2.60 2.71
CA ARG A 28 2.82 -3.09 2.69
C ARG A 28 2.20 -2.83 1.33
N LEU A 29 1.69 -3.88 0.69
CA LEU A 29 1.07 -3.82 -0.62
C LEU A 29 -0.34 -4.42 -0.57
N PHE A 30 -1.35 -3.63 -0.91
CA PHE A 30 -2.70 -4.12 -1.10
C PHE A 30 -2.88 -4.66 -2.51
N VAL A 31 -3.40 -5.87 -2.63
CA VAL A 31 -3.65 -6.54 -3.92
C VAL A 31 -5.11 -6.98 -4.02
N TYR A 32 -5.74 -6.72 -5.17
CA TYR A 32 -7.15 -7.02 -5.42
C TYR A 32 -7.37 -7.95 -6.62
N GLY A 33 -6.29 -8.34 -7.30
CA GLY A 33 -6.33 -9.06 -8.56
C GLY A 33 -5.33 -10.22 -8.63
N THR A 34 -4.57 -10.27 -9.71
CA THR A 34 -3.70 -11.40 -10.09
C THR A 34 -2.58 -11.72 -9.10
N LEU A 35 -2.25 -10.78 -8.21
CA LEU A 35 -1.25 -10.93 -7.15
C LEU A 35 -1.83 -11.53 -5.85
N LYS A 36 -3.15 -11.71 -5.74
CA LYS A 36 -3.78 -12.40 -4.60
C LYS A 36 -3.35 -13.87 -4.55
N ARG A 37 -3.36 -14.48 -3.36
CA ARG A 37 -3.10 -15.92 -3.20
C ARG A 37 -4.02 -16.75 -4.09
N GLY A 38 -3.44 -17.78 -4.71
CA GLY A 38 -4.15 -18.67 -5.64
C GLY A 38 -4.22 -18.17 -7.09
N PHE A 39 -3.74 -16.96 -7.39
CA PHE A 39 -3.66 -16.43 -8.76
C PHE A 39 -2.26 -16.54 -9.36
N TRP A 40 -2.18 -16.52 -10.68
CA TRP A 40 -0.98 -16.90 -11.46
C TRP A 40 0.25 -16.02 -11.24
N ASN A 41 0.10 -14.77 -10.76
CA ASN A 41 1.25 -13.91 -10.47
C ASN A 41 1.76 -14.06 -9.03
N HIS A 42 0.97 -14.62 -8.11
CA HIS A 42 1.33 -14.68 -6.69
C HIS A 42 2.62 -15.47 -6.45
N ASP A 43 2.70 -16.71 -6.95
CA ASP A 43 3.86 -17.58 -6.68
C ASP A 43 5.19 -17.02 -7.22
N ARG A 44 5.10 -16.21 -8.27
CA ARG A 44 6.26 -15.57 -8.91
C ARG A 44 6.67 -14.28 -8.22
N PHE A 45 5.71 -13.41 -7.90
CA PHE A 45 5.98 -12.04 -7.44
C PHE A 45 5.81 -11.84 -5.94
N CYS A 46 5.19 -12.78 -5.24
CA CYS A 46 4.90 -12.71 -3.80
C CYS A 46 5.63 -13.80 -3.00
N ARG A 47 6.54 -14.57 -3.63
CA ARG A 47 7.40 -15.51 -2.90
C ARG A 47 8.17 -14.79 -1.79
N GLY A 48 8.16 -15.35 -0.58
CA GLY A 48 8.79 -14.74 0.59
C GLY A 48 7.92 -13.69 1.29
N VAL A 49 6.63 -13.56 0.93
CA VAL A 49 5.68 -12.73 1.68
C VAL A 49 5.67 -13.13 3.16
N LEU A 50 5.78 -12.13 4.04
CA LEU A 50 5.88 -12.35 5.48
C LEU A 50 4.51 -12.47 6.14
N ALA A 51 3.52 -11.74 5.64
CA ALA A 51 2.14 -11.78 6.12
C ALA A 51 1.17 -11.54 4.98
N VAL A 52 0.04 -12.26 5.03
CA VAL A 52 -1.10 -12.07 4.12
C VAL A 52 -2.35 -11.93 4.97
N GLU A 53 -3.02 -10.79 4.85
CA GLU A 53 -4.20 -10.45 5.66
C GLU A 53 -5.36 -10.01 4.77
N ASP A 54 -6.57 -10.43 5.11
CA ASP A 54 -7.78 -9.94 4.45
C ASP A 54 -7.96 -8.44 4.71
N ALA A 55 -8.23 -7.70 3.64
CA ALA A 55 -8.22 -6.25 3.69
C ALA A 55 -9.30 -5.62 2.81
N LEU A 56 -9.71 -4.41 3.16
CA LEU A 56 -10.67 -3.60 2.40
C LEU A 56 -10.08 -2.23 2.06
N VAL A 57 -10.35 -1.74 0.85
CA VAL A 57 -10.01 -0.38 0.41
C VAL A 57 -11.25 0.31 -0.15
N ARG A 58 -11.38 1.62 0.05
CA ARG A 58 -12.45 2.40 -0.55
C ARG A 58 -12.16 2.60 -2.04
N GLY A 59 -13.04 2.11 -2.91
CA GLY A 59 -12.83 2.18 -4.35
C GLY A 59 -13.98 1.65 -5.18
N ARG A 60 -13.73 1.51 -6.49
CA ARG A 60 -14.62 0.87 -7.46
C ARG A 60 -13.82 -0.07 -8.35
N LEU A 61 -14.32 -1.29 -8.50
CA LEU A 61 -13.66 -2.33 -9.26
C LEU A 61 -14.32 -2.48 -10.62
N PHE A 62 -13.50 -2.55 -11.65
CA PHE A 62 -13.90 -2.70 -13.03
C PHE A 62 -13.17 -3.89 -13.65
N GLU A 63 -13.75 -4.44 -14.70
CA GLU A 63 -13.08 -5.43 -15.53
C GLU A 63 -12.83 -4.84 -16.92
N THR A 64 -11.60 -4.99 -17.42
CA THR A 64 -11.28 -4.67 -18.81
C THR A 64 -11.89 -5.72 -19.75
N SER A 65 -11.97 -5.42 -21.04
CA SER A 65 -12.38 -6.40 -22.06
C SER A 65 -11.50 -7.66 -22.11
N SER A 66 -10.28 -7.61 -21.56
CA SER A 66 -9.35 -8.75 -21.45
C SER A 66 -9.50 -9.56 -20.15
N GLY A 67 -10.45 -9.21 -19.27
CA GLY A 67 -10.68 -9.91 -18.00
C GLY A 67 -9.69 -9.54 -16.90
N ILE A 68 -9.04 -8.38 -16.98
CA ILE A 68 -8.09 -7.89 -15.99
C ILE A 68 -8.82 -6.90 -15.07
N PRO A 69 -8.68 -7.01 -13.74
CA PRO A 69 -9.34 -6.09 -12.82
C PRO A 69 -8.62 -4.73 -12.79
N VAL A 70 -9.39 -3.65 -12.81
CA VAL A 70 -8.92 -2.28 -12.62
C VAL A 70 -9.62 -1.69 -11.41
N LEU A 71 -8.84 -1.24 -10.43
CA LEU A 71 -9.36 -0.52 -9.26
C LEU A 71 -9.16 0.97 -9.42
N GLN A 72 -10.22 1.74 -9.17
CA GLN A 72 -10.19 3.18 -8.97
C GLN A 72 -10.41 3.49 -7.49
N VAL A 73 -9.74 4.53 -6.99
CA VAL A 73 -9.90 5.05 -5.63
C VAL A 73 -10.26 6.54 -5.67
N PRO A 74 -10.91 7.08 -4.63
CA PRO A 74 -11.12 8.52 -4.51
C PRO A 74 -9.79 9.27 -4.44
N GLU A 75 -9.67 10.39 -5.15
CA GLU A 75 -8.45 11.21 -5.12
C GLU A 75 -8.14 11.71 -3.69
N GLU A 76 -9.15 11.98 -2.89
CA GLU A 76 -8.97 12.43 -1.50
C GLU A 76 -8.37 11.36 -0.57
N ASP A 77 -8.41 10.09 -0.96
CA ASP A 77 -7.84 8.96 -0.21
C ASP A 77 -6.37 8.71 -0.61
N ILE A 78 -5.86 9.35 -1.65
CA ILE A 78 -4.46 9.21 -2.08
C ILE A 78 -3.57 10.02 -1.13
N LEU A 79 -2.80 9.31 -0.31
CA LEU A 79 -1.89 9.87 0.70
C LEU A 79 -0.51 10.21 0.10
N ALA A 80 -0.09 9.47 -0.92
CA ALA A 80 1.14 9.69 -1.67
C ALA A 80 1.07 8.99 -3.04
N VAL A 81 1.93 9.40 -3.97
CA VAL A 81 2.16 8.71 -5.25
C VAL A 81 3.53 8.04 -5.18
N GLY A 82 3.63 6.82 -5.70
CA GLY A 82 4.86 6.04 -5.69
C GLY A 82 5.96 6.67 -6.53
N THR A 83 7.21 6.38 -6.16
CA THR A 83 8.40 6.91 -6.82
C THR A 83 9.24 5.78 -7.42
N THR A 84 10.35 6.14 -8.08
CA THR A 84 11.35 5.17 -8.53
C THR A 84 12.28 4.69 -7.41
N ASN A 85 12.14 5.22 -6.18
CA ASN A 85 12.98 4.86 -5.03
C ASN A 85 12.16 4.05 -4.00
N PRO A 86 12.31 2.71 -3.97
CA PRO A 86 11.56 1.85 -3.06
C PRO A 86 11.72 2.21 -1.57
N LEU A 87 12.91 2.63 -1.15
CA LEU A 87 13.18 2.99 0.24
C LEU A 87 12.50 4.31 0.63
N ALA A 88 12.45 5.28 -0.30
CA ALA A 88 11.71 6.52 -0.08
C ALA A 88 10.19 6.28 0.04
N ASP A 89 9.65 5.34 -0.74
CA ASP A 89 8.25 4.94 -0.68
C ASP A 89 7.92 4.24 0.65
N VAL A 90 8.78 3.33 1.12
CA VAL A 90 8.63 2.70 2.44
C VAL A 90 8.76 3.73 3.58
N ALA A 91 9.70 4.66 3.49
CA ALA A 91 9.84 5.73 4.47
C ALA A 91 8.59 6.63 4.52
N THR A 92 8.00 6.93 3.35
CA THR A 92 6.73 7.67 3.26
C THR A 92 5.59 6.91 3.93
N GLN A 93 5.46 5.60 3.65
CA GLN A 93 4.47 4.73 4.32
C GLN A 93 4.62 4.75 5.84
N ALA A 94 5.87 4.65 6.35
CA ALA A 94 6.15 4.69 7.78
C ALA A 94 5.77 6.03 8.42
N HIS A 95 6.13 7.14 7.77
CA HIS A 95 5.78 8.49 8.24
C HIS A 95 4.27 8.71 8.31
N VAL A 96 3.55 8.26 7.28
CA VAL A 96 2.08 8.34 7.26
C VAL A 96 1.47 7.46 8.35
N THR A 97 2.00 6.25 8.56
CA THR A 97 1.55 5.35 9.63
C THR A 97 1.65 6.03 10.99
N ALA A 98 2.79 6.67 11.29
CA ALA A 98 3.02 7.35 12.56
C ALA A 98 2.02 8.51 12.79
N ARG A 99 1.64 9.24 11.74
CA ARG A 99 0.62 10.30 11.82
C ARG A 99 -0.79 9.77 12.08
N VAL A 100 -1.15 8.62 11.50
CA VAL A 100 -2.46 7.99 11.74
C VAL A 100 -2.59 7.55 13.21
N SER A 101 -1.50 7.08 13.81
CA SER A 101 -1.47 6.70 15.23
C SER A 101 -1.49 7.89 16.20
N ASN A 102 -1.18 9.11 15.74
CA ASN A 102 -1.20 10.32 16.54
C ASN A 102 -1.90 11.46 15.78
N PRO A 103 -3.24 11.46 15.73
CA PRO A 103 -3.99 12.43 14.95
C PRO A 103 -3.79 13.84 15.52
N GLU A 104 -3.17 14.74 14.76
CA GLU A 104 -3.28 16.17 15.01
C GLU A 104 -4.75 16.62 14.84
N PRO A 105 -5.19 17.67 15.55
CA PRO A 105 -6.54 18.21 15.38
C PRO A 105 -6.78 18.56 13.90
N THR A 106 -7.70 17.80 13.30
CA THR A 106 -7.99 17.79 11.87
C THR A 106 -8.36 19.18 11.37
N ARG A 107 -7.66 19.68 10.34
CA ARG A 107 -8.22 20.73 9.47
C ARG A 107 -9.34 20.09 8.65
N ASP A 108 -10.54 20.66 8.75
CA ASP A 108 -11.73 20.30 7.99
C ASP A 108 -11.41 20.08 6.50
N ARG A 109 -11.18 18.83 6.11
CA ARG A 109 -11.14 18.45 4.69
C ARG A 109 -12.57 18.19 4.27
N LEU A 110 -13.19 19.20 3.67
CA LEU A 110 -14.49 19.08 3.03
C LEU A 110 -14.38 18.02 1.91
N PRO A 111 -15.19 16.93 1.92
CA PRO A 111 -15.14 15.94 0.86
C PRO A 111 -15.58 16.59 -0.47
N LYS A 112 -14.73 16.57 -1.48
CA LYS A 112 -15.12 16.94 -2.84
C LYS A 112 -16.03 15.85 -3.37
N LYS A 113 -17.29 16.19 -3.63
CA LYS A 113 -18.30 15.26 -4.15
C LYS A 113 -17.93 14.85 -5.58
N GLY A 114 -17.33 13.67 -5.74
CA GLY A 114 -17.08 13.07 -7.05
C GLY A 114 -18.40 12.82 -7.79
N THR A 115 -18.43 13.07 -9.10
CA THR A 115 -19.64 13.08 -9.96
C THR A 115 -20.05 11.68 -10.46
N GLY A 116 -19.74 10.61 -9.73
CA GLY A 116 -19.99 9.22 -10.16
C GLY A 116 -20.79 8.39 -9.16
N ALA A 117 -20.96 7.10 -9.45
CA ALA A 117 -21.59 6.11 -8.55
C ALA A 117 -20.99 6.18 -7.12
N PRO A 118 -21.68 5.76 -6.06
CA PRO A 118 -21.06 5.75 -4.72
C PRO A 118 -19.74 4.95 -4.70
N TRP A 119 -18.78 5.40 -3.90
CA TRP A 119 -17.60 4.59 -3.56
C TRP A 119 -18.01 3.42 -2.68
N ASP A 120 -17.38 2.25 -2.86
CA ASP A 120 -17.67 1.04 -2.10
C ASP A 120 -16.39 0.46 -1.45
N SER A 121 -16.54 -0.56 -0.62
CA SER A 121 -15.41 -1.30 -0.01
C SER A 121 -15.00 -2.46 -0.91
N VAL A 122 -13.83 -2.36 -1.53
CA VAL A 122 -13.25 -3.41 -2.37
C VAL A 122 -12.38 -4.33 -1.52
N TYR A 123 -12.63 -5.64 -1.63
CA TYR A 123 -11.86 -6.68 -0.96
C TYR A 123 -10.59 -7.04 -1.71
N GLY A 124 -9.53 -7.24 -0.94
CA GLY A 124 -8.25 -7.72 -1.39
C GLY A 124 -7.46 -8.32 -0.24
N GLU A 125 -6.17 -8.48 -0.46
CA GLU A 125 -5.21 -8.97 0.53
C GLU A 125 -4.16 -7.88 0.77
N LEU A 126 -3.79 -7.65 2.03
CA LEU A 126 -2.59 -6.92 2.38
C LEU A 126 -1.42 -7.90 2.48
N LEU A 127 -0.40 -7.67 1.64
CA LEU A 127 0.86 -8.39 1.66
C LEU A 127 1.94 -7.56 2.35
N THR A 128 2.75 -8.19 3.20
CA THR A 128 3.89 -7.55 3.86
C THR A 128 5.21 -8.17 3.40
N PHE A 129 6.19 -7.33 3.07
CA PHE A 129 7.52 -7.72 2.59
C PHE A 129 8.64 -6.96 3.31
N ASP A 130 9.81 -7.60 3.45
CA ASP A 130 11.05 -7.01 3.98
C ASP A 130 12.09 -6.68 2.90
N ASP A 131 11.77 -6.90 1.62
CA ASP A 131 12.69 -6.75 0.49
C ASP A 131 12.27 -5.66 -0.53
N PRO A 132 11.88 -4.44 -0.09
CA PRO A 132 11.26 -3.43 -0.95
C PRO A 132 12.08 -3.09 -2.20
N GLU A 133 13.41 -3.04 -2.08
CA GLU A 133 14.32 -2.68 -3.17
C GLU A 133 14.27 -3.65 -4.34
N SER A 134 13.95 -4.92 -4.09
CA SER A 134 13.77 -5.92 -5.15
C SER A 134 12.30 -6.11 -5.52
N ARG A 135 11.41 -6.02 -4.52
CA ARG A 135 9.96 -6.28 -4.66
C ARG A 135 9.27 -5.24 -5.53
N LEU A 136 9.44 -3.96 -5.21
CA LEU A 136 8.75 -2.88 -5.91
C LEU A 136 9.14 -2.82 -7.39
N PRO A 137 10.43 -2.84 -7.77
CA PRO A 137 10.79 -2.84 -9.19
C PRO A 137 10.27 -4.06 -9.97
N ALA A 138 10.15 -5.23 -9.33
CA ALA A 138 9.61 -6.41 -9.97
C ALA A 138 8.11 -6.27 -10.28
N ILE A 139 7.33 -5.75 -9.32
CA ILE A 139 5.89 -5.53 -9.48
C ILE A 139 5.63 -4.32 -10.39
N ASP A 140 6.45 -3.27 -10.32
CA ASP A 140 6.35 -2.12 -11.23
C ASP A 140 6.47 -2.51 -12.69
N ARG A 141 7.39 -3.43 -13.02
CA ARG A 141 7.51 -3.96 -14.38
C ARG A 141 6.30 -4.80 -14.79
N LEU A 142 5.68 -5.53 -13.86
CA LEU A 142 4.47 -6.30 -14.12
C LEU A 142 3.28 -5.39 -14.41
N GLU A 143 3.09 -4.36 -13.58
CA GLU A 143 1.95 -3.44 -13.63
C GLU A 143 2.17 -2.28 -14.63
N GLY A 144 3.36 -2.20 -15.24
CA GLY A 144 3.71 -1.14 -16.20
C GLY A 144 3.77 0.25 -15.56
N PHE A 145 4.19 0.33 -14.29
CA PHE A 145 4.34 1.60 -13.57
C PHE A 145 5.69 2.27 -13.90
N HIS A 146 5.62 3.48 -14.44
CA HIS A 146 6.76 4.29 -14.88
C HIS A 146 6.56 5.76 -14.47
N PRO A 147 6.94 6.16 -13.24
CA PRO A 147 6.81 7.54 -12.79
C PRO A 147 7.37 8.55 -13.80
N GLY A 148 6.56 9.54 -14.20
CA GLY A 148 6.95 10.56 -15.18
C GLY A 148 6.80 10.14 -16.66
N ALA A 149 6.26 8.96 -16.93
CA ALA A 149 5.94 8.45 -18.28
C ALA A 149 4.51 7.86 -18.31
N PRO A 150 3.96 7.54 -19.50
CA PRO A 150 2.68 6.84 -19.59
C PRO A 150 2.70 5.51 -18.84
N CYS A 151 1.68 5.27 -18.00
CA CYS A 151 1.55 4.08 -17.17
C CYS A 151 0.18 3.41 -17.40
N LEU A 152 0.13 2.08 -17.34
CA LEU A 152 -1.16 1.36 -17.30
C LEU A 152 -1.80 1.45 -15.91
N TYR A 153 -0.97 1.32 -14.88
CA TYR A 153 -1.35 1.51 -13.49
C TYR A 153 -0.42 2.50 -12.80
N ARG A 154 -0.97 3.27 -11.85
CA ARG A 154 -0.24 4.16 -10.96
C ARG A 154 -0.12 3.51 -9.58
N ARG A 155 1.08 3.49 -8.99
CA ARG A 155 1.24 3.12 -7.58
C ARG A 155 0.90 4.31 -6.69
N VAL A 156 -0.05 4.13 -5.77
CA VAL A 156 -0.53 5.14 -4.83
C VAL A 156 -0.58 4.57 -3.42
N LEU A 157 -0.37 5.42 -2.41
CA LEU A 157 -0.51 5.06 -1.00
C LEU A 157 -1.92 5.44 -0.54
N VAL A 158 -2.67 4.49 0.01
CA VAL A 158 -4.07 4.69 0.42
C VAL A 158 -4.35 4.08 1.79
N PRO A 159 -5.38 4.55 2.52
CA PRO A 159 -5.85 3.89 3.73
C PRO A 159 -6.53 2.55 3.41
N VAL A 160 -6.09 1.49 4.07
CA VAL A 160 -6.62 0.13 3.97
C VAL A 160 -7.11 -0.32 5.33
N ARG A 161 -8.30 -0.95 5.38
CA ARG A 161 -8.89 -1.47 6.59
C ARG A 161 -8.59 -2.97 6.75
N ILE A 162 -8.05 -3.34 7.91
CA ILE A 162 -7.68 -4.71 8.28
C ILE A 162 -8.13 -4.93 9.71
N ASN A 163 -9.00 -5.91 9.95
CA ASN A 163 -9.48 -6.28 11.30
C ASN A 163 -9.91 -5.07 12.16
N GLY A 164 -10.60 -4.10 11.55
CA GLY A 164 -11.06 -2.88 12.21
C GLY A 164 -10.01 -1.76 12.38
N THR A 165 -8.75 -2.02 12.05
CA THR A 165 -7.67 -1.03 12.05
C THR A 165 -7.49 -0.44 10.65
N VAL A 166 -7.05 0.81 10.55
CA VAL A 166 -6.68 1.45 9.27
C VAL A 166 -5.18 1.62 9.20
N LEU A 167 -4.57 1.10 8.13
CA LEU A 167 -3.13 1.22 7.85
C LEU A 167 -2.91 1.74 6.42
N PRO A 168 -1.88 2.57 6.19
CA PRO A 168 -1.52 2.95 4.84
C PRO A 168 -0.83 1.77 4.12
N ALA A 169 -1.21 1.55 2.87
CA ALA A 169 -0.61 0.53 2.00
C ALA A 169 -0.47 1.03 0.57
N TRP A 170 0.56 0.56 -0.12
CA TRP A 170 0.74 0.81 -1.54
C TRP A 170 -0.25 -0.01 -2.36
N LEU A 171 -0.73 0.56 -3.45
CA LEU A 171 -1.77 0.01 -4.32
C LEU A 171 -1.55 0.43 -5.76
N TYR A 172 -1.74 -0.48 -6.72
CA TYR A 172 -1.75 -0.15 -8.14
C TYR A 172 -3.18 0.15 -8.61
N VAL A 173 -3.45 1.39 -9.02
CA VAL A 173 -4.76 1.84 -9.52
C VAL A 173 -4.68 2.15 -11.01
N GLY A 174 -5.72 1.82 -11.76
CA GLY A 174 -5.80 2.16 -13.18
C GLY A 174 -6.57 3.46 -13.39
N GLU A 175 -6.24 4.20 -14.43
CA GLU A 175 -7.06 5.32 -14.89
C GLU A 175 -8.12 4.83 -15.87
N ASP A 176 -9.23 5.56 -15.96
CA ASP A 176 -10.28 5.29 -16.95
C ASP A 176 -9.68 5.47 -18.35
N PRO A 177 -9.57 4.42 -19.19
CA PRO A 177 -9.27 4.64 -20.58
C PRO A 177 -10.49 5.34 -21.15
N SER A 178 -10.35 6.61 -21.47
CA SER A 178 -11.37 7.48 -22.10
C SER A 178 -11.94 6.96 -23.45
N SER A 179 -11.72 5.69 -23.80
CA SER A 179 -12.06 5.02 -25.04
C SER A 179 -12.49 3.54 -24.89
N GLY A 180 -12.53 2.95 -23.68
CA GLY A 180 -12.79 1.51 -23.51
C GLY A 180 -13.87 1.21 -22.46
N SER A 181 -14.89 0.43 -22.82
CA SER A 181 -15.99 0.02 -21.93
C SER A 181 -15.48 -0.77 -20.72
N LEU A 182 -15.09 -0.06 -19.65
CA LEU A 182 -14.91 -0.66 -18.33
C LEU A 182 -16.28 -1.13 -17.83
N LYS A 183 -16.40 -2.42 -17.54
CA LYS A 183 -17.61 -2.98 -16.95
C LYS A 183 -17.47 -2.90 -15.43
N PRO A 184 -18.34 -2.16 -14.71
CA PRO A 184 -18.36 -2.21 -13.26
C PRO A 184 -18.55 -3.66 -12.82
N LEU A 185 -17.66 -4.15 -11.95
CA LEU A 185 -17.91 -5.40 -11.26
C LEU A 185 -19.02 -5.12 -10.24
N GLY A 186 -20.19 -5.73 -10.43
CA GLY A 186 -21.31 -5.63 -9.48
C GLY A 186 -21.04 -6.28 -8.11
N LYS A 187 -19.82 -6.79 -7.92
CA LYS A 187 -19.29 -7.32 -6.66
C LYS A 187 -17.99 -6.61 -6.35
N SER A 188 -17.80 -6.20 -5.10
CA SER A 188 -16.59 -5.52 -4.62
C SER A 188 -15.43 -6.49 -4.38
N ILE A 189 -15.46 -7.65 -5.05
CA ILE A 189 -14.49 -8.74 -4.96
C ILE A 189 -14.22 -9.23 -6.37
N TRP A 190 -12.95 -9.28 -6.77
CA TRP A 190 -12.54 -10.05 -7.93
C TRP A 190 -12.28 -11.50 -7.51
N ALA A 191 -13.09 -12.40 -8.05
CA ALA A 191 -13.03 -13.83 -7.85
C ALA A 191 -13.02 -14.48 -9.23
N ARG A 192 -11.98 -15.24 -9.56
CA ARG A 192 -11.97 -16.10 -10.73
C ARG A 192 -11.52 -17.48 -10.31
#